data_AF-A0A8S9WCA5-F1
#
_entry.id   AF-A0A8S9WCA5-F1
#
_cell.length_a   1.000
_cell.length_b   1.000
_cell.length_c   1.000
_cell.angle_alpha   90.00
_cell.angle_beta   90.00
_cell.angle_gamma   90.00
#
_symmetry.space_group_name_H-M   'P 1'
#
loop_
_entity.id
_entity.type
_entity.pdbx_description
1 polymer ?
#
loop_
_entity_poly.entity_id
_entity_poly.type
_entity_poly.pdbx_seq_one_letter_code
_entity_poly.pdbx_strand_id
1 'polypeptide(L)'
;MISDLTDILTKNIFGVDIDSKAIRIAALSLYLTMCDYLEPHHIWEGVKSKPLFKPLINNNLFESDFFEKDALFSDGKYDLIIGNPPWQSELSEPARRYTTENNKPVGDNQICQAFLWRVGELCKPDGKICMVVSSKGLLFNRSTPNREFRKQFFASFDVKTIINFSALRHALFSKAVAPCAAVVFSPDKTEDSQPIFYCSPKPSHSPQDDWLLVIEPHDIAYISKDEAIESDIIWKVAMWGNPRDYELIKRLSKQSNLGEICEKNGWIDGEGFIVGNRRYEDLSLFGKPYVDVRKLQRFTMDEESLPSLDETRFIRSRTKKSEIFKGPHLLIKQSPKAGVGLIAAILKNDAVFRHSILGIHGKEKDLNQLTLCCSVINTKIALYYEMLTSRRWLVERDEFEKEEIMNLPMPKNLLDQTINYEFLKNLSKNPEANEIINELVANWFDIDETDMILINDTIDVTLDYFRRKDKSAAVTPVNEMVLEDYSDIFCKVLNKSFSSQKKVFVGTIFLEESSLQVVLARLVDESEEAVIKTHVQEHGLKDVLDKLDKILIEERSSSIYIRRNLRRYSGHTISIIKPNQRRYWTKSAALRDADETYADIMSLWRDLE
;
A
#
# COMPACT_ATOMS: atom_id res chain seq x y z
N MET A 1 -8.81 -7.73 46.86
CA MET A 1 -9.14 -8.46 45.62
C MET A 1 -10.54 -8.11 45.10
N ILE A 2 -11.64 -8.53 45.74
CA ILE A 2 -13.01 -8.20 45.25
C ILE A 2 -13.23 -6.69 45.14
N SER A 3 -12.88 -5.92 46.20
CA SER A 3 -13.01 -4.46 46.20
C SER A 3 -12.20 -3.81 45.07
N ASP A 4 -11.01 -4.34 44.78
CA ASP A 4 -10.11 -3.80 43.75
C ASP A 4 -10.68 -4.08 42.35
N LEU A 5 -11.20 -5.29 42.11
CA LEU A 5 -11.86 -5.65 40.84
C LEU A 5 -13.14 -4.83 40.62
N THR A 6 -13.96 -4.65 41.66
CA THR A 6 -15.14 -3.78 41.59
C THR A 6 -14.74 -2.33 41.30
N ASP A 7 -13.66 -1.83 41.90
CA ASP A 7 -13.17 -0.48 41.66
C ASP A 7 -12.58 -0.32 40.25
N ILE A 8 -11.83 -1.30 39.74
CA ILE A 8 -11.37 -1.32 38.35
C ILE A 8 -12.58 -1.22 37.41
N LEU A 9 -13.55 -2.10 37.58
CA LEU A 9 -14.72 -2.17 36.72
C LEU A 9 -15.58 -0.91 36.77
N THR A 10 -15.82 -0.35 37.96
CA THR A 10 -16.75 0.79 38.13
C THR A 10 -16.10 2.16 38.02
N LYS A 11 -14.77 2.28 38.16
CA LYS A 11 -14.07 3.57 38.08
C LYS A 11 -13.24 3.75 36.82
N ASN A 12 -12.89 2.67 36.10
CA ASN A 12 -11.92 2.73 35.00
C ASN A 12 -12.46 2.20 33.66
N ILE A 13 -13.52 1.40 33.66
CA ILE A 13 -14.08 0.84 32.43
C ILE A 13 -15.38 1.56 32.09
N PHE A 14 -15.42 2.13 30.88
CA PHE A 14 -16.56 2.86 30.35
C PHE A 14 -16.82 2.45 28.91
N GLY A 15 -18.05 2.59 28.44
CA GLY A 15 -18.44 2.22 27.08
C GLY A 15 -19.71 2.93 26.61
N VAL A 16 -19.80 3.15 25.31
CA VAL A 16 -20.94 3.81 24.66
C VAL A 16 -21.33 3.01 23.43
N ASP A 17 -22.61 2.73 23.28
CA ASP A 17 -23.19 2.10 22.09
C ASP A 17 -24.62 2.61 21.89
N ILE A 18 -25.07 2.70 20.64
CA ILE A 18 -26.44 3.11 20.32
C ILE A 18 -27.42 1.93 20.48
N ASP A 19 -26.95 0.68 20.43
CA ASP A 19 -27.77 -0.51 20.62
C ASP A 19 -27.81 -0.94 22.09
N SER A 20 -28.98 -0.78 22.72
CA SER A 20 -29.28 -1.28 24.07
C SER A 20 -28.88 -2.75 24.30
N LYS A 21 -28.95 -3.60 23.27
CA LYS A 21 -28.58 -5.03 23.38
C LYS A 21 -27.07 -5.18 23.49
N ALA A 22 -26.29 -4.42 22.72
CA ALA A 22 -24.83 -4.42 22.80
C ALA A 22 -24.37 -3.99 24.20
N ILE A 23 -24.98 -2.95 24.77
CA ILE A 23 -24.72 -2.51 26.16
C ILE A 23 -24.98 -3.62 27.18
N ARG A 24 -26.10 -4.34 27.06
CA ARG A 24 -26.42 -5.46 27.95
C ARG A 24 -25.43 -6.62 27.82
N ILE A 25 -25.02 -6.95 26.59
CA ILE A 25 -24.04 -8.00 26.34
C ILE A 25 -22.67 -7.60 26.90
N ALA A 26 -22.25 -6.34 26.72
CA ALA A 26 -21.01 -5.82 27.27
C ALA A 26 -21.00 -5.89 28.81
N ALA A 27 -22.08 -5.46 29.46
CA ALA A 27 -22.24 -5.55 30.91
C ALA A 27 -22.10 -7.00 31.41
N LEU A 28 -22.79 -7.94 30.76
CA LEU A 28 -22.69 -9.37 31.10
C LEU A 28 -21.27 -9.91 30.91
N SER A 29 -20.62 -9.57 29.80
CA SER A 29 -19.26 -10.03 29.48
C SER A 29 -18.24 -9.54 30.50
N LEU A 30 -18.36 -8.29 30.94
CA LEU A 30 -17.52 -7.71 31.99
C LEU A 30 -17.73 -8.41 33.33
N TYR A 31 -18.97 -8.72 33.71
CA TYR A 31 -19.25 -9.47 34.94
C TYR A 31 -18.71 -10.89 34.87
N LEU A 32 -18.86 -11.60 33.75
CA LEU A 32 -18.29 -12.94 33.56
C LEU A 32 -16.76 -12.90 33.64
N THR A 33 -16.13 -11.94 32.98
CA THR A 33 -14.68 -11.74 33.06
C THR A 33 -14.24 -11.46 34.50
N MET A 34 -14.99 -10.66 35.27
CA MET A 34 -14.71 -10.44 36.69
C MET A 34 -14.82 -11.73 37.51
N CYS A 35 -15.81 -12.59 37.22
CA CYS A 35 -15.96 -13.89 37.87
C CYS A 35 -14.78 -14.84 37.61
N ASP A 36 -14.16 -14.79 36.43
CA ASP A 36 -13.00 -15.63 36.10
C ASP A 36 -11.78 -15.34 37.01
N TYR A 37 -11.73 -14.17 37.64
CA TYR A 37 -10.70 -13.80 38.63
C TYR A 37 -11.09 -14.13 40.09
N LEU A 38 -12.29 -14.67 40.33
CA LEU A 38 -12.82 -14.92 41.66
C LEU A 38 -12.97 -16.41 41.94
N GLU A 39 -12.56 -16.82 43.14
CA GLU A 39 -12.86 -18.16 43.64
C GLU A 39 -14.38 -18.38 43.80
N PRO A 40 -14.92 -19.58 43.50
CA PRO A 40 -16.36 -19.82 43.51
C PRO A 40 -17.08 -19.42 44.81
N HIS A 41 -16.46 -19.63 45.98
CA HIS A 41 -17.04 -19.28 47.27
C HIS A 41 -17.24 -17.76 47.44
N HIS A 42 -16.32 -16.93 46.91
CA HIS A 42 -16.43 -15.48 46.91
C HIS A 42 -17.57 -14.97 46.01
N ILE A 43 -17.83 -15.67 44.90
CA ILE A 43 -18.97 -15.37 44.01
C ILE A 43 -20.29 -15.64 44.78
N TRP A 44 -20.40 -16.78 45.45
CA TRP A 44 -21.60 -17.14 46.22
C TRP A 44 -21.85 -16.20 47.41
N GLU A 45 -20.82 -15.78 48.13
CA GLU A 45 -20.96 -14.78 49.20
C GLU A 45 -21.35 -13.40 48.65
N GLY A 46 -20.76 -13.00 47.52
CA GLY A 46 -21.06 -11.75 46.80
C GLY A 46 -22.42 -11.73 46.07
N VAL A 47 -23.10 -12.86 45.93
CA VAL A 47 -24.50 -12.89 45.47
C VAL A 47 -25.45 -12.80 46.66
N LYS A 48 -25.06 -13.30 47.83
CA LYS A 48 -25.94 -13.44 49.00
C LYS A 48 -25.87 -12.29 50.01
N SER A 49 -24.71 -11.65 50.20
CA SER A 49 -24.44 -10.82 51.39
C SER A 49 -23.93 -9.39 51.12
N LYS A 50 -23.35 -9.12 49.96
CA LYS A 50 -22.97 -7.78 49.46
C LYS A 50 -23.17 -7.77 47.95
N PRO A 51 -23.70 -6.71 47.31
CA PRO A 51 -23.88 -6.72 45.86
C PRO A 51 -22.51 -6.72 45.16
N LEU A 52 -22.05 -7.90 44.74
CA LEU A 52 -20.81 -8.10 43.97
C LEU A 52 -20.84 -7.34 42.65
N PHE A 53 -22.02 -7.29 42.01
CA PHE A 53 -22.24 -6.61 40.74
C PHE A 53 -22.92 -5.27 40.97
N LYS A 54 -22.14 -4.18 40.90
CA LYS A 54 -22.68 -2.83 40.85
C LYS A 54 -23.30 -2.59 39.46
N PRO A 55 -24.46 -1.90 39.35
CA PRO A 55 -25.09 -1.65 38.06
C PRO A 55 -24.18 -0.84 37.11
N LEU A 56 -23.73 -1.44 36.00
CA LEU A 56 -22.90 -0.74 35.01
C LEU A 56 -23.70 0.09 34.01
N ILE A 57 -24.92 -0.34 33.67
CA ILE A 57 -25.76 0.37 32.70
C ILE A 57 -26.18 1.72 33.29
N ASN A 58 -25.99 2.79 32.51
CA ASN A 58 -26.19 4.20 32.87
C ASN A 58 -25.18 4.79 33.89
N ASN A 59 -24.23 4.00 34.39
CA ASN A 59 -23.15 4.50 35.26
C ASN A 59 -21.79 4.47 34.55
N ASN A 60 -21.51 3.38 33.83
CA ASN A 60 -20.27 3.12 33.12
C ASN A 60 -20.52 2.84 31.63
N LEU A 61 -21.63 2.15 31.34
CA LEU A 61 -22.04 1.77 29.99
C LEU A 61 -23.28 2.57 29.61
N PHE A 62 -23.19 3.34 28.53
CA PHE A 62 -24.20 4.32 28.14
C PHE A 62 -24.85 3.95 26.81
N GLU A 63 -26.17 3.86 26.80
CA GLU A 63 -26.97 3.75 25.58
C GLU A 63 -27.17 5.15 24.99
N SER A 64 -26.38 5.53 23.98
CA SER A 64 -26.37 6.89 23.44
C SER A 64 -25.71 6.93 22.06
N ASP A 65 -26.12 7.88 21.20
CA ASP A 65 -25.30 8.23 20.05
C ASP A 65 -24.02 8.91 20.57
N PHE A 66 -22.86 8.44 20.10
CA PHE A 66 -21.57 8.92 20.54
C PHE A 66 -21.41 10.43 20.35
N PHE A 67 -22.16 11.05 19.44
CA PHE A 67 -22.12 12.48 19.14
C PHE A 67 -23.12 13.34 19.92
N GLU A 68 -23.92 12.77 20.82
CA GLU A 68 -24.87 13.54 21.63
C GLU A 68 -24.16 14.54 22.56
N LYS A 69 -24.62 15.79 22.56
CA LYS A 69 -23.93 16.91 23.25
C LYS A 69 -23.99 16.78 24.77
N ASP A 70 -25.14 16.38 25.30
CA ASP A 70 -25.43 16.35 26.74
C ASP A 70 -25.34 14.93 27.33
N ALA A 71 -24.56 14.05 26.69
CA ALA A 71 -24.42 12.67 27.15
C ALA A 71 -23.46 12.57 28.35
N LEU A 72 -23.85 11.79 29.37
CA LEU A 72 -23.14 11.62 30.65
C LEU A 72 -21.66 11.24 30.52
N PHE A 73 -21.29 10.50 29.46
CA PHE A 73 -19.90 10.10 29.24
C PHE A 73 -18.99 11.25 28.78
N SER A 74 -19.57 12.37 28.34
CA SER A 74 -18.85 13.51 27.76
C SER A 74 -18.14 14.38 28.81
N ASP A 75 -18.56 14.27 30.07
CA ASP A 75 -17.91 14.96 31.20
C ASP A 75 -16.57 14.33 31.59
N GLY A 76 -16.32 13.09 31.16
CA GLY A 76 -15.09 12.35 31.44
C GLY A 76 -13.92 12.78 30.55
N LYS A 77 -12.72 12.80 31.14
CA LYS A 77 -11.44 12.82 30.41
C LYS A 77 -10.71 11.49 30.63
N TYR A 78 -10.57 10.70 29.58
CA TYR A 78 -10.08 9.33 29.66
C TYR A 78 -8.57 9.23 29.35
N ASP A 79 -7.84 8.43 30.12
CA ASP A 79 -6.42 8.15 29.89
C ASP A 79 -6.18 7.25 28.67
N LEU A 80 -7.14 6.38 28.36
CA LEU A 80 -7.08 5.42 27.25
C LEU A 80 -8.45 5.29 26.60
N ILE A 81 -8.50 5.50 25.29
CA ILE A 81 -9.70 5.27 24.47
C ILE A 81 -9.37 4.23 23.41
N ILE A 82 -10.14 3.14 23.36
CA ILE A 82 -10.02 2.09 22.36
C ILE A 82 -11.37 1.90 21.68
N GLY A 83 -11.41 1.85 20.36
CA GLY A 83 -12.67 1.68 19.64
C GLY A 83 -12.54 1.17 18.20
N ASN A 84 -13.64 0.60 17.70
CA ASN A 84 -13.83 0.25 16.30
C ASN A 84 -15.13 0.93 15.81
N PRO A 85 -15.08 2.22 15.45
CA PRO A 85 -16.26 2.97 15.04
C PRO A 85 -16.88 2.40 13.75
N PRO A 86 -18.16 2.68 13.46
CA PRO A 86 -18.82 2.20 12.25
C PRO A 86 -18.15 2.74 10.96
N TRP A 87 -18.03 1.89 9.94
CA TRP A 87 -17.41 2.23 8.65
C TRP A 87 -18.47 2.55 7.59
N GLN A 88 -19.27 3.58 7.83
CA GLN A 88 -20.37 3.98 6.96
C GLN A 88 -20.13 5.37 6.37
N SER A 89 -20.50 5.56 5.09
CA SER A 89 -20.51 6.86 4.41
C SER A 89 -21.79 7.65 4.74
N GLU A 90 -22.18 7.67 6.01
CA GLU A 90 -23.38 8.32 6.49
C GLU A 90 -23.13 8.91 7.88
N LEU A 91 -23.28 10.23 8.00
CA LEU A 91 -23.21 10.92 9.28
C LEU A 91 -24.61 10.97 9.90
N SER A 92 -24.72 10.60 11.18
CA SER A 92 -25.91 10.90 11.97
C SER A 92 -26.11 12.41 12.09
N GLU A 93 -27.34 12.86 12.36
CA GLU A 93 -27.63 14.28 12.56
C GLU A 93 -26.78 14.90 13.71
N PRO A 94 -26.60 14.23 14.88
CA PRO A 94 -25.68 14.70 15.90
C PRO A 94 -24.22 14.81 15.41
N ALA A 95 -23.74 13.82 14.66
CA ALA A 95 -22.38 13.84 14.10
C ALA A 95 -22.19 14.99 13.11
N ARG A 96 -23.16 15.22 12.20
CA ARG A 96 -23.14 16.31 11.22
C ARG A 96 -23.12 17.67 11.91
N ARG A 97 -23.92 17.85 12.96
CA ARG A 97 -23.94 19.07 13.77
C ARG A 97 -22.57 19.30 14.41
N TYR A 98 -22.04 18.28 15.09
CA TYR A 98 -20.72 18.32 15.72
C TYR A 98 -19.61 18.72 14.73
N THR A 99 -19.53 18.06 13.57
CA THR A 99 -18.47 18.35 12.59
C THR A 99 -18.57 19.76 12.00
N THR A 100 -19.80 20.25 11.80
CA THR A 100 -20.04 21.58 11.21
C THR A 100 -19.74 22.70 12.21
N GLU A 101 -20.24 22.58 13.44
CA GLU A 101 -20.04 23.59 14.49
C GLU A 101 -18.56 23.75 14.89
N ASN A 102 -17.78 22.67 14.83
CA ASN A 102 -16.38 22.64 15.25
C ASN A 102 -15.38 22.74 14.08
N ASN A 103 -15.84 23.00 12.86
CA ASN A 103 -15.02 23.04 11.64
C ASN A 103 -14.13 21.79 11.46
N LYS A 104 -14.67 20.60 11.76
CA LYS A 104 -13.95 19.33 11.65
C LYS A 104 -14.29 18.67 10.31
N PRO A 105 -13.40 18.72 9.30
CA PRO A 105 -13.67 18.12 7.99
C PRO A 105 -13.86 16.61 8.10
N VAL A 106 -14.80 16.08 7.33
CA VAL A 106 -15.03 14.65 7.15
C VAL A 106 -15.24 14.37 5.67
N GLY A 107 -14.41 13.49 5.11
CA GLY A 107 -14.49 13.07 3.73
C GLY A 107 -15.59 12.03 3.51
N ASP A 108 -16.31 12.17 2.40
CA ASP A 108 -17.39 11.26 1.95
C ASP A 108 -18.41 10.90 3.05
N ASN A 109 -18.64 11.81 4.01
CA ASN A 109 -19.49 11.58 5.18
C ASN A 109 -19.10 10.32 5.99
N GLN A 110 -17.82 9.95 6.01
CA GLN A 110 -17.33 8.79 6.75
C GLN A 110 -17.40 9.04 8.26
N ILE A 111 -18.36 8.40 8.93
CA ILE A 111 -18.59 8.61 10.36
C ILE A 111 -17.37 8.21 11.22
N CYS A 112 -16.59 7.21 10.82
CA CYS A 112 -15.35 6.85 11.51
C CYS A 112 -14.33 8.00 11.61
N GLN A 113 -14.31 8.94 10.65
CA GLN A 113 -13.46 10.14 10.74
C GLN A 113 -14.00 11.15 11.76
N ALA A 114 -15.33 11.29 11.87
CA ALA A 114 -15.93 12.10 12.92
C ALA A 114 -15.59 11.56 14.32
N PHE A 115 -15.54 10.23 14.47
CA PHE A 115 -15.14 9.60 15.73
C PHE A 115 -13.71 9.98 16.11
N LEU A 116 -12.76 9.99 15.16
CA LEU A 116 -11.37 10.36 15.41
C LEU A 116 -11.22 11.78 15.99
N TRP A 117 -12.07 12.72 15.56
CA TRP A 117 -12.11 14.06 16.13
C TRP A 117 -12.61 14.05 17.57
N ARG A 118 -13.76 13.41 17.80
CA ARG A 118 -14.43 13.46 19.10
C ARG A 118 -13.70 12.68 20.19
N VAL A 119 -13.07 11.54 19.86
CA VAL A 119 -12.23 10.83 20.84
C VAL A 119 -11.02 11.66 21.27
N GLY A 120 -10.48 12.50 20.37
CA GLY A 120 -9.43 13.46 20.69
C GLY A 120 -9.85 14.46 21.76
N GLU A 121 -11.10 14.91 21.73
CA GLU A 121 -11.66 15.83 22.73
C GLU A 121 -11.96 15.15 24.07
N LEU A 122 -12.36 13.88 24.07
CA LEU A 122 -12.68 13.12 25.28
C LEU A 122 -11.45 12.54 25.97
N CYS A 123 -10.32 12.46 25.28
CA CYS A 123 -9.08 11.96 25.86
C CYS A 123 -8.37 13.05 26.66
N LYS A 124 -7.62 12.64 27.69
CA LYS A 124 -6.69 13.53 28.37
C LYS A 124 -5.58 13.99 27.41
N PRO A 125 -4.98 15.17 27.63
CA PRO A 125 -3.93 15.70 26.77
C PRO A 125 -2.77 14.71 26.52
N ASP A 126 -2.30 14.03 27.57
CA ASP A 126 -1.25 13.00 27.56
C ASP A 126 -1.78 11.55 27.38
N GLY A 127 -3.09 11.40 27.23
CA GLY A 127 -3.74 10.10 27.06
C GLY A 127 -3.46 9.46 25.70
N LYS A 128 -3.82 8.18 25.58
CA LYS A 128 -3.63 7.38 24.36
C LYS A 128 -4.96 7.00 23.73
N ILE A 129 -5.05 7.14 22.43
CA ILE A 129 -6.22 6.75 21.64
C ILE A 129 -5.77 5.67 20.65
N CYS A 130 -6.53 4.58 20.55
CA CYS A 130 -6.33 3.52 19.56
C CYS A 130 -7.66 3.22 18.84
N MET A 131 -7.73 3.50 17.55
CA MET A 131 -8.96 3.34 16.77
C MET A 131 -8.72 2.46 15.56
N VAL A 132 -9.64 1.52 15.31
CA VAL A 132 -9.67 0.73 14.06
C VAL A 132 -10.65 1.36 13.10
N VAL A 133 -10.14 1.91 12.00
CA VAL A 133 -10.94 2.69 11.03
C VAL A 133 -10.76 2.18 9.60
N SER A 134 -11.60 2.66 8.69
CA SER A 134 -11.42 2.44 7.25
C SER A 134 -10.10 3.06 6.78
N SER A 135 -9.18 2.22 6.30
CA SER A 135 -7.91 2.68 5.74
C SER A 135 -8.09 3.50 4.47
N LYS A 136 -9.17 3.23 3.70
CA LYS A 136 -9.51 3.98 2.49
C LYS A 136 -9.75 5.45 2.82
N GLY A 137 -10.57 5.73 3.84
CA GLY A 137 -10.86 7.09 4.29
C GLY A 137 -9.65 7.73 4.98
N LEU A 138 -8.93 6.99 5.80
CA LEU A 138 -7.79 7.50 6.54
C LEU A 138 -6.58 7.83 5.64
N LEU A 139 -6.25 6.96 4.66
CA LEU A 139 -4.95 6.96 3.98
C LEU A 139 -5.00 7.17 2.46
N PHE A 140 -6.01 6.63 1.76
CA PHE A 140 -5.93 6.46 0.29
C PHE A 140 -6.84 7.38 -0.53
N ASN A 141 -7.95 7.84 0.04
CA ASN A 141 -8.90 8.65 -0.70
C ASN A 141 -8.38 10.07 -0.94
N ARG A 142 -8.25 10.48 -2.21
CA ARG A 142 -7.70 11.79 -2.59
C ARG A 142 -8.75 12.82 -3.00
N SER A 143 -10.02 12.59 -2.64
CA SER A 143 -11.03 13.65 -2.79
C SER A 143 -10.64 14.86 -1.93
N THR A 144 -10.98 16.07 -2.39
CA THR A 144 -10.66 17.32 -1.68
C THR A 144 -11.08 17.27 -0.19
N PRO A 145 -12.28 16.78 0.17
CA PRO A 145 -12.66 16.62 1.58
C PRO A 145 -11.75 15.67 2.38
N ASN A 146 -11.30 14.56 1.80
CA ASN A 146 -10.41 13.61 2.50
C ASN A 146 -8.98 14.14 2.64
N ARG A 147 -8.51 14.92 1.66
CA ARG A 147 -7.22 15.64 1.76
C ARG A 147 -7.24 16.63 2.91
N GLU A 148 -8.31 17.42 2.99
CA GLU A 148 -8.49 18.40 4.06
C GLU A 148 -8.59 17.72 5.43
N PHE A 149 -9.35 16.61 5.52
CA PHE A 149 -9.40 15.78 6.73
C PHE A 149 -8.00 15.31 7.16
N ARG A 150 -7.23 14.68 6.27
CA ARG A 150 -5.88 14.19 6.61
C ARG A 150 -4.97 15.33 7.05
N LYS A 151 -4.92 16.41 6.27
CA LYS A 151 -4.09 17.58 6.56
C LYS A 151 -4.37 18.10 7.96
N GLN A 152 -5.65 18.33 8.30
CA GLN A 152 -6.01 18.80 9.63
C GLN A 152 -5.78 17.75 10.72
N PHE A 153 -6.06 16.48 10.47
CA PHE A 153 -5.93 15.40 11.46
C PHE A 153 -4.47 15.21 11.89
N PHE A 154 -3.57 15.02 10.93
CA PHE A 154 -2.14 14.87 11.19
C PHE A 154 -1.50 16.16 11.72
N ALA A 155 -2.06 17.33 11.38
CA ALA A 155 -1.64 18.60 11.96
C ALA A 155 -2.19 18.84 13.37
N SER A 156 -3.29 18.20 13.78
CA SER A 156 -3.94 18.45 15.08
C SER A 156 -3.44 17.50 16.17
N PHE A 157 -3.17 16.25 15.82
CA PHE A 157 -2.86 15.18 16.78
C PHE A 157 -1.42 14.68 16.66
N ASP A 158 -0.88 14.15 17.76
CA ASP A 158 0.39 13.44 17.74
C ASP A 158 0.15 11.97 17.38
N VAL A 159 0.14 11.68 16.08
CA VAL A 159 -0.03 10.32 15.57
C VAL A 159 1.29 9.56 15.69
N LYS A 160 1.29 8.51 16.50
CA LYS A 160 2.49 7.72 16.84
C LYS A 160 2.61 6.47 15.98
N THR A 161 1.49 5.84 15.67
CA THR A 161 1.49 4.52 15.01
C THR A 161 0.31 4.40 14.06
N ILE A 162 0.57 3.90 12.86
CA ILE A 162 -0.45 3.44 11.91
C ILE A 162 -0.10 2.02 11.49
N ILE A 163 -1.02 1.08 11.73
CA ILE A 163 -0.92 -0.29 11.20
C ILE A 163 -1.97 -0.44 10.11
N ASN A 164 -1.52 -0.52 8.85
CA ASN A 164 -2.36 -0.64 7.68
C ASN A 164 -2.54 -2.10 7.26
N PHE A 165 -3.72 -2.65 7.52
CA PHE A 165 -4.07 -4.02 7.19
C PHE A 165 -4.74 -4.19 5.82
N SER A 166 -4.65 -3.19 4.92
CA SER A 166 -5.27 -3.25 3.59
C SER A 166 -4.89 -4.48 2.78
N ALA A 167 -3.62 -4.93 2.88
CA ALA A 167 -3.13 -6.13 2.20
C ALA A 167 -3.77 -7.43 2.72
N LEU A 168 -4.37 -7.39 3.92
CA LEU A 168 -5.00 -8.51 4.61
C LEU A 168 -6.53 -8.45 4.56
N ARG A 169 -7.13 -7.54 3.78
CA ARG A 169 -8.60 -7.32 3.74
C ARG A 169 -9.45 -8.57 3.47
N HIS A 170 -8.86 -9.59 2.85
CA HIS A 170 -9.53 -10.86 2.56
C HIS A 170 -9.38 -11.92 3.67
N ALA A 171 -8.49 -11.69 4.64
CA ALA A 171 -8.18 -12.62 5.73
C ALA A 171 -8.73 -12.15 7.09
N LEU A 172 -8.83 -10.84 7.32
CA LEU A 172 -9.14 -10.29 8.66
C LEU A 172 -10.58 -10.50 9.12
N PHE A 173 -11.57 -10.37 8.22
CA PHE A 173 -12.98 -10.42 8.59
C PHE A 173 -13.69 -11.51 7.82
N SER A 174 -14.27 -12.47 8.54
CA SER A 174 -14.95 -13.64 7.95
C SER A 174 -16.20 -13.29 7.14
N LYS A 175 -16.79 -12.11 7.35
CA LYS A 175 -18.06 -11.68 6.72
C LYS A 175 -17.97 -10.35 5.98
N ALA A 176 -16.80 -9.71 5.93
CA ALA A 176 -16.62 -8.42 5.28
C ALA A 176 -15.28 -8.35 4.55
N VAL A 177 -15.27 -7.75 3.37
CA VAL A 177 -14.03 -7.46 2.64
C VAL A 177 -13.89 -5.95 2.59
N ALA A 178 -13.26 -5.39 3.62
CA ALA A 178 -13.03 -3.95 3.74
C ALA A 178 -11.61 -3.70 4.26
N PRO A 179 -10.85 -2.78 3.66
CA PRO A 179 -9.49 -2.51 4.08
C PRO A 179 -9.49 -1.61 5.33
N CYS A 180 -8.84 -2.03 6.41
CA CYS A 180 -8.80 -1.31 7.68
C CYS A 180 -7.39 -0.88 8.09
N ALA A 181 -7.32 0.10 8.99
CA ALA A 181 -6.09 0.52 9.65
C ALA A 181 -6.35 0.75 11.15
N ALA A 182 -5.39 0.39 11.98
CA ALA A 182 -5.34 0.83 13.37
C ALA A 182 -4.49 2.10 13.44
N VAL A 183 -4.99 3.13 14.12
CA VAL A 183 -4.27 4.39 14.36
C VAL A 183 -4.14 4.63 15.86
N VAL A 184 -2.91 4.91 16.31
CA VAL A 184 -2.59 5.26 17.69
C VAL A 184 -2.09 6.70 17.74
N PHE A 185 -2.74 7.53 18.54
CA PHE A 185 -2.43 8.96 18.65
C PHE A 185 -2.75 9.53 20.03
N SER A 186 -2.25 10.72 20.32
CA SER A 186 -2.58 11.51 21.52
C SER A 186 -3.05 12.92 21.15
N PRO A 187 -3.88 13.57 22.00
CA PRO A 187 -4.29 14.96 21.81
C PRO A 187 -3.13 15.95 21.84
N ASP A 188 -2.23 15.83 22.82
CA ASP A 188 -1.07 16.73 22.91
C ASP A 188 0.03 16.35 21.94
N LYS A 189 0.62 17.41 21.39
CA LYS A 189 1.85 17.35 20.61
C LYS A 189 3.03 17.31 21.57
N THR A 190 3.81 16.25 21.49
CA THR A 190 5.14 16.21 22.08
C THR A 190 6.06 17.18 21.32
N GLU A 191 6.92 17.91 22.04
CA GLU A 191 7.88 18.86 21.43
C GLU A 191 8.89 18.14 20.53
N ASP A 192 9.23 16.89 20.87
CA ASP A 192 10.06 16.01 20.04
C ASP A 192 9.19 15.31 18.98
N SER A 193 9.12 15.91 17.79
CA SER A 193 8.39 15.35 16.65
C SER A 193 9.06 14.08 16.11
N GLN A 194 8.78 12.95 16.74
CA GLN A 194 9.14 11.62 16.23
C GLN A 194 8.36 11.30 14.95
N PRO A 195 8.96 10.55 14.01
CA PRO A 195 8.25 10.06 12.83
C PRO A 195 7.13 9.08 13.23
N ILE A 196 6.09 9.03 12.41
CA ILE A 196 4.99 8.08 12.55
C ILE A 196 5.53 6.69 12.24
N PHE A 197 5.42 5.76 13.18
CA PHE A 197 5.65 4.35 12.91
C PHE A 197 4.52 3.84 12.01
N TYR A 198 4.86 3.45 10.79
CA TYR A 198 3.93 2.87 9.84
C TYR A 198 4.28 1.41 9.59
N CYS A 199 3.29 0.52 9.67
CA CYS A 199 3.48 -0.89 9.38
C CYS A 199 2.35 -1.37 8.46
N SER A 200 2.68 -2.11 7.40
CA SER A 200 1.67 -2.74 6.55
C SER A 200 1.93 -4.24 6.40
N PRO A 201 1.50 -5.06 7.38
CA PRO A 201 1.76 -6.50 7.34
C PRO A 201 1.12 -7.15 6.12
N LYS A 202 1.83 -8.11 5.52
CA LYS A 202 1.37 -8.89 4.37
C LYS A 202 0.89 -10.28 4.80
N PRO A 203 0.01 -10.93 4.03
CA PRO A 203 -0.38 -12.30 4.32
C PRO A 203 0.85 -13.23 4.33
N SER A 204 1.04 -13.98 5.41
CA SER A 204 1.98 -15.10 5.40
C SER A 204 1.28 -16.33 4.84
N HIS A 205 1.76 -16.85 3.72
CA HIS A 205 1.23 -18.08 3.12
C HIS A 205 1.95 -19.29 3.70
N SER A 206 1.68 -19.60 4.97
CA SER A 206 2.09 -20.86 5.61
C SER A 206 0.87 -21.76 5.75
N PRO A 207 0.96 -23.06 5.42
CA PRO A 207 -0.18 -23.99 5.48
C PRO A 207 -0.69 -24.27 6.89
N GLN A 208 -0.04 -23.77 7.95
CA GLN A 208 -0.34 -24.17 9.33
C GLN A 208 -1.31 -23.25 10.09
N ASP A 209 -1.50 -21.98 9.70
CA ASP A 209 -2.49 -21.11 10.37
C ASP A 209 -2.82 -19.87 9.53
N ASP A 210 -4.11 -19.69 9.20
CA ASP A 210 -4.62 -18.53 8.44
C ASP A 210 -4.57 -17.20 9.23
N TRP A 211 -4.21 -17.25 10.51
CA TRP A 211 -4.31 -16.12 11.46
C TRP A 211 -2.96 -15.60 11.96
N LEU A 212 -1.84 -16.14 11.47
CA LEU A 212 -0.52 -15.66 11.85
C LEU A 212 -0.16 -14.38 11.08
N LEU A 213 0.18 -13.33 11.83
CA LEU A 213 0.73 -12.09 11.28
C LEU A 213 2.23 -12.06 11.56
N VAL A 214 3.02 -12.22 10.51
CA VAL A 214 4.48 -12.03 10.57
C VAL A 214 4.80 -10.63 10.08
N ILE A 215 5.25 -9.76 10.99
CA ILE A 215 5.74 -8.42 10.64
C ILE A 215 7.21 -8.53 10.27
N GLU A 216 7.55 -8.09 9.06
CA GLU A 216 8.92 -8.12 8.54
C GLU A 216 9.51 -6.70 8.43
N PRO A 217 10.84 -6.53 8.40
CA PRO A 217 11.45 -5.20 8.32
C PRO A 217 11.06 -4.42 7.06
N HIS A 218 10.69 -5.12 5.99
CA HIS A 218 10.22 -4.51 4.75
C HIS A 218 8.79 -3.97 4.83
N ASP A 219 8.01 -4.39 5.82
CA ASP A 219 6.64 -3.91 6.06
C ASP A 219 6.60 -2.62 6.89
N ILE A 220 7.75 -2.22 7.46
CA ILE A 220 7.89 -1.09 8.38
C ILE A 220 8.47 0.11 7.64
N ALA A 221 7.88 1.28 7.86
CA ALA A 221 8.36 2.57 7.42
C ALA A 221 8.21 3.61 8.55
N TYR A 222 9.05 4.64 8.51
CA TYR A 222 8.97 5.79 9.41
C TYR A 222 8.62 7.01 8.57
N ILE A 223 7.43 7.57 8.79
CA ILE A 223 6.89 8.66 7.96
C ILE A 223 6.98 9.96 8.76
N SER A 224 7.59 10.99 8.19
CA SER A 224 7.64 12.30 8.85
C SER A 224 6.24 12.93 8.92
N LYS A 225 6.02 13.81 9.91
CA LYS A 225 4.75 14.54 10.01
C LYS A 225 4.46 15.38 8.77
N ASP A 226 5.49 16.01 8.20
CA ASP A 226 5.36 16.81 6.98
C ASP A 226 4.90 15.96 5.79
N GLU A 227 5.47 14.77 5.60
CA GLU A 227 5.02 13.85 4.55
C GLU A 227 3.59 13.37 4.78
N ALA A 228 3.21 13.06 6.02
CA ALA A 228 1.86 12.65 6.37
C ALA A 228 0.80 13.74 6.09
N ILE A 229 1.18 15.01 6.23
CA ILE A 229 0.33 16.19 6.02
C ILE A 229 0.25 16.57 4.54
N GLU A 230 1.38 16.59 3.84
CA GLU A 230 1.48 17.17 2.49
C GLU A 230 1.46 16.13 1.35
N SER A 231 1.73 14.85 1.64
CA SER A 231 1.84 13.82 0.61
C SER A 231 0.72 12.77 0.65
N ASP A 232 -0.13 12.76 -0.37
CA ASP A 232 -1.17 11.72 -0.51
C ASP A 232 -0.64 10.35 -1.00
N ILE A 233 0.58 10.33 -1.54
CA ILE A 233 1.17 9.12 -2.14
C ILE A 233 2.00 8.33 -1.13
N ILE A 234 2.49 8.98 -0.06
CA ILE A 234 3.41 8.37 0.91
C ILE A 234 2.87 7.07 1.50
N TRP A 235 1.57 7.02 1.82
CA TRP A 235 0.92 5.85 2.39
C TRP A 235 0.94 4.64 1.46
N LYS A 236 0.82 4.89 0.15
CA LYS A 236 0.84 3.85 -0.87
C LYS A 236 2.26 3.38 -1.16
N VAL A 237 3.21 4.30 -1.18
CA VAL A 237 4.64 3.97 -1.31
C VAL A 237 5.12 3.19 -0.09
N ALA A 238 4.87 3.65 1.13
CA ALA A 238 5.22 2.94 2.36
C ALA A 238 4.54 1.56 2.47
N MET A 239 3.44 1.33 1.74
CA MET A 239 2.78 0.03 1.69
C MET A 239 3.50 -0.99 0.80
N TRP A 240 4.17 -0.57 -0.28
CA TRP A 240 4.65 -1.47 -1.35
C TRP A 240 6.09 -1.25 -1.79
N GLY A 241 6.69 -0.13 -1.41
CA GLY A 241 8.03 0.30 -1.79
C GLY A 241 8.82 0.87 -0.60
N ASN A 242 9.84 1.66 -0.92
CA ASN A 242 10.85 2.17 -0.01
C ASN A 242 11.13 3.68 -0.27
N PRO A 243 12.03 4.33 0.49
CA PRO A 243 12.32 5.75 0.30
C PRO A 243 12.86 6.13 -1.09
N ARG A 244 13.62 5.26 -1.76
CA ARG A 244 14.06 5.51 -3.15
C ARG A 244 12.88 5.48 -4.11
N ASP A 245 11.93 4.57 -3.90
CA ASP A 245 10.71 4.51 -4.69
C ASP A 245 9.89 5.81 -4.54
N TYR A 246 9.84 6.37 -3.34
CA TYR A 246 9.16 7.64 -3.07
C TYR A 246 9.76 8.80 -3.88
N GLU A 247 11.09 8.91 -3.90
CA GLU A 247 11.78 9.95 -4.67
C GLU A 247 11.63 9.75 -6.19
N LEU A 248 11.69 8.50 -6.67
CA LEU A 248 11.44 8.20 -8.08
C LEU A 248 10.01 8.58 -8.49
N ILE A 249 9.00 8.21 -7.70
CA ILE A 249 7.61 8.58 -7.97
C ILE A 249 7.44 10.11 -7.96
N LYS A 250 8.02 10.83 -6.99
CA LYS A 250 7.99 12.30 -6.97
C LYS A 250 8.64 12.91 -8.21
N ARG A 251 9.73 12.33 -8.72
CA ARG A 251 10.40 12.77 -9.94
C ARG A 251 9.51 12.56 -11.16
N LEU A 252 8.88 11.39 -11.28
CA LEU A 252 7.96 11.06 -12.37
C LEU A 252 6.69 11.93 -12.34
N SER A 253 6.10 12.16 -11.16
CA SER A 253 4.90 12.98 -10.99
C SER A 253 5.09 14.47 -11.33
N LYS A 254 6.33 14.95 -11.43
CA LYS A 254 6.64 16.34 -11.87
C LYS A 254 6.60 16.51 -13.39
N GLN A 255 6.52 15.42 -14.15
CA GLN A 255 6.37 15.48 -15.60
C GLN A 255 4.91 15.79 -15.96
N SER A 256 4.66 16.16 -17.22
CA SER A 256 3.27 16.28 -17.69
C SER A 256 2.57 14.94 -17.61
N ASN A 257 1.25 14.95 -17.42
CA ASN A 257 0.45 13.71 -17.39
C ASN A 257 -0.38 13.52 -18.67
N LEU A 258 -0.94 12.31 -18.86
CA LEU A 258 -1.78 11.99 -20.00
C LEU A 258 -2.97 12.94 -20.16
N GLY A 259 -3.58 13.37 -19.04
CA GLY A 259 -4.67 14.34 -19.00
C GLY A 259 -4.30 15.68 -19.60
N GLU A 260 -3.18 16.25 -19.17
CA GLU A 260 -2.64 17.51 -19.72
C GLU A 260 -2.36 17.42 -21.22
N ILE A 261 -1.84 16.27 -21.70
CA ILE A 261 -1.64 16.04 -23.14
C ILE A 261 -2.98 16.00 -23.88
N CYS A 262 -3.98 15.33 -23.32
CA CYS A 262 -5.31 15.27 -23.91
C CYS A 262 -5.94 16.67 -24.00
N GLU A 263 -5.87 17.44 -22.92
CA GLU A 263 -6.40 18.82 -22.86
C GLU A 263 -5.71 19.73 -23.88
N LYS A 264 -4.37 19.71 -23.92
CA LYS A 264 -3.57 20.54 -24.84
C LYS A 264 -3.88 20.25 -26.31
N ASN A 265 -4.16 19.00 -26.65
CA ASN A 265 -4.48 18.59 -28.01
C ASN A 265 -5.99 18.61 -28.33
N GLY A 266 -6.85 18.88 -27.34
CA GLY A 266 -8.30 18.83 -27.50
C GLY A 266 -8.83 17.42 -27.79
N TRP A 267 -8.18 16.39 -27.26
CA TRP A 267 -8.60 15.00 -27.40
C TRP A 267 -9.82 14.70 -26.55
N ILE A 268 -10.64 13.76 -27.02
CA ILE A 268 -11.91 13.41 -26.38
C ILE A 268 -11.75 12.07 -25.68
N ASP A 269 -11.83 12.07 -24.36
CA ASP A 269 -11.52 10.93 -23.51
C ASP A 269 -12.73 10.42 -22.69
N GLY A 270 -12.92 9.12 -22.56
CA GLY A 270 -14.01 8.61 -21.73
C GLY A 270 -14.14 7.10 -21.69
N GLU A 271 -14.76 6.63 -20.61
CA GLU A 271 -15.12 5.21 -20.49
C GLU A 271 -16.26 4.88 -21.46
N GLY A 272 -16.23 3.67 -21.99
CA GLY A 272 -17.26 3.16 -22.89
C GLY A 272 -18.67 3.01 -22.31
N PHE A 273 -19.51 2.28 -23.04
CA PHE A 273 -20.92 2.08 -22.70
C PHE A 273 -21.13 1.09 -21.54
N ILE A 274 -22.29 1.17 -20.91
CA ILE A 274 -22.76 0.24 -19.86
C ILE A 274 -24.05 -0.40 -20.36
N VAL A 275 -24.02 -1.70 -20.60
CA VAL A 275 -25.21 -2.50 -20.97
C VAL A 275 -26.14 -2.60 -19.77
N GLY A 276 -27.44 -2.57 -20.02
CA GLY A 276 -28.41 -2.97 -19.00
C GLY A 276 -29.86 -2.69 -19.38
N ASN A 277 -30.76 -3.35 -18.65
CA ASN A 277 -32.14 -3.54 -19.10
C ASN A 277 -33.11 -2.40 -18.74
N ARG A 278 -32.65 -1.36 -18.02
CA ARG A 278 -33.54 -0.52 -17.21
C ARG A 278 -33.80 0.89 -17.72
N ARG A 279 -33.10 1.42 -18.75
CA ARG A 279 -33.23 2.86 -19.05
C ARG A 279 -33.34 3.31 -20.51
N TYR A 280 -32.56 2.81 -21.50
CA TYR A 280 -32.67 3.31 -22.88
C TYR A 280 -32.32 2.24 -23.94
N GLU A 281 -33.03 2.26 -25.07
CA GLU A 281 -32.65 1.56 -26.30
C GLU A 281 -31.88 2.53 -27.20
N ASP A 282 -30.75 2.09 -27.74
CA ASP A 282 -29.89 2.87 -28.63
C ASP A 282 -29.38 2.01 -29.78
N LEU A 283 -30.04 2.11 -30.92
CA LEU A 283 -29.71 1.37 -32.14
C LEU A 283 -28.47 1.93 -32.84
N SER A 284 -27.95 3.10 -32.44
CA SER A 284 -26.80 3.73 -33.10
C SER A 284 -25.47 3.00 -32.86
N LEU A 285 -25.41 2.12 -31.87
CA LEU A 285 -24.25 1.28 -31.57
C LEU A 285 -24.37 -0.15 -32.16
N PHE A 286 -25.59 -0.57 -32.49
CA PHE A 286 -25.86 -1.91 -33.00
C PHE A 286 -25.12 -2.16 -34.32
N GLY A 287 -24.51 -3.33 -34.47
CA GLY A 287 -23.76 -3.72 -35.67
C GLY A 287 -22.36 -3.12 -35.80
N LYS A 288 -21.99 -2.12 -34.98
CA LYS A 288 -20.65 -1.50 -35.04
C LYS A 288 -19.55 -2.47 -34.57
N PRO A 289 -18.31 -2.35 -35.10
CA PRO A 289 -17.17 -3.14 -34.62
C PRO A 289 -16.98 -2.97 -33.11
N TYR A 290 -16.82 -4.08 -32.39
CA TYR A 290 -16.81 -4.14 -30.93
C TYR A 290 -15.49 -4.69 -30.40
N VAL A 291 -14.88 -3.96 -29.47
CA VAL A 291 -13.68 -4.39 -28.75
C VAL A 291 -14.07 -5.10 -27.46
N ASP A 292 -13.90 -6.42 -27.43
CA ASP A 292 -13.98 -7.20 -26.19
C ASP A 292 -12.73 -6.97 -25.35
N VAL A 293 -12.90 -6.44 -24.14
CA VAL A 293 -11.82 -6.19 -23.17
C VAL A 293 -10.97 -7.42 -22.85
N ARG A 294 -11.50 -8.63 -23.01
CA ARG A 294 -10.77 -9.89 -22.81
C ARG A 294 -9.81 -10.19 -23.96
N LYS A 295 -10.13 -9.69 -25.16
CA LYS A 295 -9.34 -9.85 -26.39
C LYS A 295 -8.44 -8.65 -26.69
N LEU A 296 -8.54 -7.56 -25.94
CA LEU A 296 -7.66 -6.41 -26.06
C LEU A 296 -6.19 -6.81 -25.81
N GLN A 297 -5.32 -6.45 -26.74
CA GLN A 297 -3.88 -6.74 -26.74
C GLN A 297 -3.07 -5.44 -26.74
N ARG A 298 -1.76 -5.53 -26.48
CA ARG A 298 -0.89 -4.35 -26.45
C ARG A 298 -0.63 -3.81 -27.87
N PHE A 299 -0.36 -2.50 -27.93
CA PHE A 299 0.09 -1.75 -29.10
C PHE A 299 -0.96 -1.57 -30.19
N THR A 300 -1.41 -2.63 -30.86
CA THR A 300 -2.35 -2.58 -31.99
C THR A 300 -3.27 -3.80 -31.99
N MET A 301 -4.44 -3.71 -32.63
CA MET A 301 -5.35 -4.83 -32.85
C MET A 301 -5.59 -5.09 -34.34
N ASP A 302 -6.02 -6.32 -34.67
CA ASP A 302 -6.54 -6.63 -36.00
C ASP A 302 -8.00 -6.16 -36.12
N GLU A 303 -8.16 -4.98 -36.71
CA GLU A 303 -9.45 -4.27 -36.80
C GLU A 303 -10.46 -4.97 -37.72
N GLU A 304 -10.00 -5.75 -38.70
CA GLU A 304 -10.87 -6.48 -39.65
C GLU A 304 -11.56 -7.69 -38.98
N SER A 305 -10.99 -8.17 -37.87
CA SER A 305 -11.47 -9.34 -37.13
C SER A 305 -12.45 -9.00 -35.99
N LEU A 306 -12.75 -7.71 -35.78
CA LEU A 306 -13.59 -7.28 -34.67
C LEU A 306 -15.04 -7.75 -34.87
N PRO A 307 -15.65 -8.40 -33.85
CA PRO A 307 -17.06 -8.79 -33.92
C PRO A 307 -17.95 -7.55 -33.93
N SER A 308 -19.18 -7.68 -34.41
CA SER A 308 -20.20 -6.63 -34.29
C SER A 308 -20.83 -6.61 -32.89
N LEU A 309 -21.28 -5.44 -32.44
CA LEU A 309 -22.07 -5.30 -31.21
C LEU A 309 -23.53 -5.70 -31.44
N ASP A 310 -24.01 -6.71 -30.71
CA ASP A 310 -25.40 -7.17 -30.78
C ASP A 310 -26.33 -6.54 -29.70
N GLU A 311 -25.77 -5.73 -28.81
CA GLU A 311 -26.50 -5.11 -27.70
C GLU A 311 -27.28 -3.88 -28.15
N THR A 312 -28.55 -3.76 -27.75
CA THR A 312 -29.40 -2.60 -28.06
C THR A 312 -29.82 -1.80 -26.83
N ARG A 313 -29.64 -2.33 -25.62
CA ARG A 313 -30.13 -1.73 -24.38
C ARG A 313 -29.02 -1.37 -23.40
N PHE A 314 -29.05 -0.12 -22.94
CA PHE A 314 -27.97 0.46 -22.17
C PHE A 314 -28.48 1.20 -20.92
N ILE A 315 -27.68 1.14 -19.87
CA ILE A 315 -27.73 2.10 -18.76
C ILE A 315 -27.09 3.42 -19.20
N ARG A 316 -26.01 3.33 -20.00
CA ARG A 316 -25.27 4.48 -20.54
C ARG A 316 -24.69 4.11 -21.90
N SER A 317 -25.22 4.65 -23.00
CA SER A 317 -24.72 4.39 -24.36
C SER A 317 -23.68 5.40 -24.85
N ARG A 318 -23.45 6.50 -24.10
CA ARG A 318 -22.51 7.59 -24.46
C ARG A 318 -22.89 8.39 -25.73
N THR A 319 -24.18 8.49 -26.07
CA THR A 319 -24.66 9.34 -27.18
C THR A 319 -24.10 10.77 -27.19
N LYS A 320 -23.97 11.41 -26.01
CA LYS A 320 -23.43 12.77 -25.87
C LYS A 320 -21.91 12.89 -26.00
N LYS A 321 -21.18 11.77 -26.04
CA LYS A 321 -19.71 11.70 -26.17
C LYS A 321 -19.34 10.50 -27.04
N SER A 322 -20.01 10.38 -28.19
CA SER A 322 -19.89 9.25 -29.12
C SER A 322 -18.55 9.24 -29.87
N GLU A 323 -17.86 10.38 -29.88
CA GLU A 323 -16.56 10.62 -30.50
C GLU A 323 -15.47 9.73 -29.91
N ILE A 324 -15.60 9.25 -28.66
CA ILE A 324 -14.66 8.28 -28.09
C ILE A 324 -14.62 6.96 -28.88
N PHE A 325 -15.66 6.67 -29.66
CA PHE A 325 -15.74 5.48 -30.52
C PHE A 325 -15.22 5.73 -31.93
N LYS A 326 -14.80 6.96 -32.26
CA LYS A 326 -14.24 7.30 -33.57
C LYS A 326 -12.74 7.06 -33.61
N GLY A 327 -12.27 6.53 -34.72
CA GLY A 327 -10.85 6.40 -35.01
C GLY A 327 -10.21 7.72 -35.47
N PRO A 328 -8.89 7.88 -35.33
CA PRO A 328 -8.01 7.03 -34.53
C PRO A 328 -8.24 7.24 -33.02
N HIS A 329 -8.12 6.16 -32.25
CA HIS A 329 -8.20 6.25 -30.80
C HIS A 329 -7.20 5.33 -30.07
N LEU A 330 -6.88 5.73 -28.85
CA LEU A 330 -6.13 4.96 -27.88
C LEU A 330 -7.10 4.32 -26.89
N LEU A 331 -7.10 2.99 -26.82
CA LEU A 331 -7.90 2.21 -25.89
C LEU A 331 -7.03 1.72 -24.75
N ILE A 332 -7.43 1.96 -23.51
CA ILE A 332 -6.69 1.59 -22.30
C ILE A 332 -7.59 0.72 -21.44
N LYS A 333 -7.13 -0.49 -21.13
CA LYS A 333 -7.82 -1.38 -20.19
C LYS A 333 -7.71 -0.82 -18.77
N GLN A 334 -8.83 -0.71 -18.05
CA GLN A 334 -8.84 -0.22 -16.67
C GLN A 334 -8.33 -1.23 -15.63
N SER A 335 -7.85 -2.41 -16.03
CA SER A 335 -7.25 -3.39 -15.12
C SER A 335 -6.02 -4.04 -15.73
N PRO A 336 -4.94 -4.23 -14.96
CA PRO A 336 -3.74 -4.86 -15.45
C PRO A 336 -3.96 -6.37 -15.59
N LYS A 337 -3.35 -6.99 -16.60
CA LYS A 337 -3.37 -8.44 -16.79
C LYS A 337 -2.15 -9.08 -16.10
N ALA A 338 -2.36 -10.14 -15.33
CA ALA A 338 -1.27 -10.88 -14.69
C ALA A 338 -0.26 -11.39 -15.72
N GLY A 339 1.04 -11.24 -15.42
CA GLY A 339 2.15 -11.60 -16.31
C GLY A 339 2.33 -10.70 -17.54
N VAL A 340 1.44 -9.73 -17.77
CA VAL A 340 1.54 -8.78 -18.89
C VAL A 340 1.75 -7.37 -18.34
N GLY A 341 0.81 -6.87 -17.54
CA GLY A 341 0.79 -5.50 -16.99
C GLY A 341 -0.37 -4.68 -17.53
N LEU A 342 -0.18 -3.37 -17.69
CA LEU A 342 -1.15 -2.49 -18.35
C LEU A 342 -1.29 -2.87 -19.83
N ILE A 343 -2.48 -2.67 -20.38
CA ILE A 343 -2.77 -2.97 -21.79
C ILE A 343 -3.41 -1.74 -22.41
N ALA A 344 -2.72 -1.18 -23.40
CA ALA A 344 -3.24 -0.14 -24.27
C ALA A 344 -3.02 -0.49 -25.74
N ALA A 345 -3.95 -0.09 -26.61
CA ALA A 345 -3.89 -0.33 -28.05
C ALA A 345 -4.34 0.90 -28.84
N ILE A 346 -3.73 1.09 -30.01
CA ILE A 346 -4.20 2.03 -31.04
C ILE A 346 -5.06 1.29 -32.06
N LEU A 347 -6.23 1.85 -32.36
CA LEU A 347 -7.05 1.47 -33.49
C LEU A 347 -7.23 2.71 -34.39
N LYS A 348 -7.20 2.50 -35.71
CA LYS A 348 -7.36 3.57 -36.70
C LYS A 348 -8.81 3.78 -37.09
N ASN A 349 -9.64 2.74 -37.08
CA ASN A 349 -11.04 2.78 -37.46
C ASN A 349 -11.95 2.93 -36.23
N ASP A 350 -13.21 3.22 -36.51
CA ASP A 350 -14.27 3.33 -35.50
C ASP A 350 -14.54 1.98 -34.82
N ALA A 351 -14.58 1.98 -33.49
CA ALA A 351 -14.92 0.80 -32.71
C ALA A 351 -15.59 1.18 -31.38
N VAL A 352 -16.57 0.38 -30.95
CA VAL A 352 -17.29 0.56 -29.70
C VAL A 352 -16.76 -0.37 -28.61
N PHE A 353 -16.79 0.08 -27.36
CA PHE A 353 -16.25 -0.67 -26.22
C PHE A 353 -17.04 -0.41 -24.92
N ARG A 354 -16.96 -1.35 -23.98
CA ARG A 354 -17.60 -1.26 -22.65
C ARG A 354 -16.83 -0.32 -21.71
N HIS A 355 -17.49 0.08 -20.63
CA HIS A 355 -16.93 0.98 -19.60
C HIS A 355 -15.61 0.52 -18.97
N SER A 356 -15.26 -0.77 -19.01
CA SER A 356 -13.97 -1.29 -18.54
C SER A 356 -12.76 -0.89 -19.41
N ILE A 357 -13.01 -0.13 -20.48
CA ILE A 357 -12.01 0.45 -21.37
C ILE A 357 -12.21 1.97 -21.36
N LEU A 358 -11.10 2.69 -21.15
CA LEU A 358 -10.99 4.12 -21.37
C LEU A 358 -10.53 4.35 -22.81
N GLY A 359 -11.30 5.09 -23.60
CA GLY A 359 -10.91 5.50 -24.94
C GLY A 359 -10.50 6.96 -24.99
N ILE A 360 -9.49 7.28 -25.79
CA ILE A 360 -9.01 8.64 -26.06
C ILE A 360 -8.98 8.82 -27.57
N HIS A 361 -9.87 9.65 -28.09
CA HIS A 361 -10.00 9.97 -29.51
C HIS A 361 -9.21 11.22 -29.87
N GLY A 362 -8.45 11.13 -30.98
CA GLY A 362 -7.77 12.24 -31.63
C GLY A 362 -8.10 12.29 -33.12
N LYS A 363 -7.63 13.32 -33.83
CA LYS A 363 -7.77 13.41 -35.29
C LYS A 363 -6.70 12.56 -35.97
N GLU A 364 -6.83 12.33 -37.28
CA GLU A 364 -5.83 11.61 -38.09
C GLU A 364 -4.39 12.14 -37.90
N LYS A 365 -4.22 13.46 -37.83
CA LYS A 365 -2.93 14.10 -37.58
C LYS A 365 -2.30 13.77 -36.21
N ASP A 366 -3.11 13.29 -35.27
CA ASP A 366 -2.72 13.00 -33.89
C ASP A 366 -2.36 11.50 -33.69
N LEU A 367 -2.52 10.66 -34.73
CA LEU A 367 -2.28 9.22 -34.66
C LEU A 367 -0.90 8.86 -34.07
N ASN A 368 0.15 9.57 -34.49
CA ASN A 368 1.50 9.33 -33.98
C ASN A 368 1.66 9.75 -32.50
N GLN A 369 1.00 10.83 -32.07
CA GLN A 369 1.03 11.25 -30.67
C GLN A 369 0.25 10.28 -29.76
N LEU A 370 -0.89 9.77 -30.23
CA LEU A 370 -1.61 8.69 -29.55
C LEU A 370 -0.74 7.43 -29.45
N THR A 371 -0.03 7.08 -30.52
CA THR A 371 0.93 5.95 -30.57
C THR A 371 2.05 6.11 -29.55
N LEU A 372 2.58 7.32 -29.38
CA LEU A 372 3.58 7.63 -28.36
C LEU A 372 3.03 7.41 -26.93
N CYS A 373 1.82 7.90 -26.66
CA CYS A 373 1.15 7.64 -25.37
C CYS A 373 0.91 6.14 -25.13
N CYS A 374 0.49 5.40 -26.17
CA CYS A 374 0.32 3.95 -26.14
C CYS A 374 1.61 3.22 -25.75
N SER A 375 2.75 3.69 -26.28
CA SER A 375 4.07 3.11 -25.98
C SER A 375 4.40 3.26 -24.50
N VAL A 376 4.20 4.45 -23.92
CA VAL A 376 4.45 4.73 -22.50
C VAL A 376 3.58 3.85 -21.59
N ILE A 377 2.27 3.77 -21.86
CA ILE A 377 1.31 3.06 -21.00
C ILE A 377 1.60 1.56 -20.92
N ASN A 378 2.14 0.96 -21.99
CA ASN A 378 2.41 -0.49 -22.03
C ASN A 378 3.70 -0.91 -21.30
N THR A 379 4.37 0.01 -20.60
CA THR A 379 5.65 -0.26 -19.91
C THR A 379 5.50 -0.77 -18.47
N LYS A 380 6.58 -1.37 -17.96
CA LYS A 380 6.75 -1.62 -16.51
C LYS A 380 6.79 -0.32 -15.71
N ILE A 381 7.31 0.78 -16.28
CA ILE A 381 7.35 2.10 -15.63
C ILE A 381 5.95 2.60 -15.31
N ALA A 382 5.03 2.53 -16.28
CA ALA A 382 3.63 2.92 -16.06
C ALA A 382 2.92 2.01 -15.06
N LEU A 383 3.15 0.70 -15.12
CA LEU A 383 2.59 -0.25 -14.14
C LEU A 383 3.13 -0.01 -12.73
N TYR A 384 4.43 0.27 -12.60
CA TYR A 384 5.10 0.60 -11.34
C TYR A 384 4.53 1.89 -10.74
N TYR A 385 4.37 2.93 -11.57
CA TYR A 385 3.76 4.18 -11.14
C TYR A 385 2.33 3.97 -10.62
N GLU A 386 1.49 3.23 -11.34
CA GLU A 386 0.13 2.89 -10.89
C GLU A 386 0.12 2.03 -9.61
N MET A 387 1.06 1.10 -9.47
CA MET A 387 1.19 0.27 -8.28
C MET A 387 1.42 1.11 -7.03
N LEU A 388 2.25 2.15 -7.14
CA LEU A 388 2.64 3.00 -6.01
C LEU A 388 1.78 4.25 -5.85
N THR A 389 0.89 4.56 -6.80
CA THR A 389 0.05 5.76 -6.74
C THR A 389 -1.45 5.49 -6.80
N SER A 390 -1.92 4.30 -7.21
CA SER A 390 -3.36 4.01 -7.23
C SER A 390 -3.96 3.97 -5.82
N ARG A 391 -5.15 4.56 -5.70
CA ARG A 391 -6.01 4.66 -4.51
C ARG A 391 -6.78 3.38 -4.26
N ARG A 392 -7.05 2.61 -5.32
CA ARG A 392 -7.91 1.41 -5.27
C ARG A 392 -7.15 0.13 -5.54
N TRP A 393 -6.27 0.13 -6.53
CA TRP A 393 -5.55 -1.07 -6.92
C TRP A 393 -4.67 -1.55 -5.77
N LEU A 394 -4.74 -2.84 -5.42
CA LEU A 394 -4.06 -3.43 -4.25
C LEU A 394 -4.46 -2.81 -2.89
N VAL A 395 -5.61 -2.12 -2.81
CA VAL A 395 -6.19 -1.58 -1.56
C VAL A 395 -7.62 -2.06 -1.39
N GLU A 396 -8.49 -1.82 -2.38
CA GLU A 396 -9.91 -2.21 -2.33
C GLU A 396 -10.39 -2.96 -3.58
N ARG A 397 -9.92 -2.59 -4.78
CA ARG A 397 -10.38 -3.16 -6.06
C ARG A 397 -9.21 -3.53 -6.97
N ASP A 398 -9.49 -4.29 -8.03
CA ASP A 398 -8.51 -4.69 -9.05
C ASP A 398 -8.69 -3.92 -10.37
N GLU A 399 -9.06 -2.65 -10.26
CA GLU A 399 -9.29 -1.71 -11.38
C GLU A 399 -8.80 -0.30 -11.03
N PHE A 400 -8.45 0.46 -12.06
CA PHE A 400 -8.07 1.87 -11.99
C PHE A 400 -9.26 2.76 -12.30
N GLU A 401 -9.35 3.89 -11.62
CA GLU A 401 -10.25 4.97 -12.01
C GLU A 401 -9.72 5.68 -13.27
N LYS A 402 -10.62 6.31 -14.02
CA LYS A 402 -10.25 7.14 -15.17
C LYS A 402 -9.21 8.19 -14.76
N GLU A 403 -9.45 8.89 -13.65
CA GLU A 403 -8.58 9.95 -13.16
C GLU A 403 -7.16 9.43 -12.83
N GLU A 404 -7.02 8.17 -12.43
CA GLU A 404 -5.70 7.57 -12.16
C GLU A 404 -4.91 7.40 -13.45
N ILE A 405 -5.53 6.78 -14.46
CA ILE A 405 -4.91 6.59 -15.79
C ILE A 405 -4.56 7.94 -16.43
N MET A 406 -5.42 8.95 -16.29
CA MET A 406 -5.14 10.30 -16.82
C MET A 406 -3.98 10.99 -16.09
N ASN A 407 -3.66 10.59 -14.86
CA ASN A 407 -2.51 11.09 -14.10
C ASN A 407 -1.21 10.33 -14.38
N LEU A 408 -1.21 9.36 -15.30
CA LEU A 408 0.03 8.69 -15.73
C LEU A 408 1.03 9.72 -16.27
N PRO A 409 2.29 9.68 -15.80
CA PRO A 409 3.31 10.61 -16.25
C PRO A 409 3.68 10.33 -17.70
N MET A 410 4.03 11.39 -18.41
CA MET A 410 4.41 11.39 -19.81
C MET A 410 5.73 12.14 -19.97
N PRO A 411 6.71 11.59 -20.71
CA PRO A 411 8.00 12.25 -20.91
C PRO A 411 7.87 13.66 -21.48
N LYS A 412 8.70 14.61 -21.04
CA LYS A 412 8.71 15.99 -21.57
C LYS A 412 9.04 16.06 -23.06
N ASN A 413 9.98 15.22 -23.49
CA ASN A 413 10.43 15.07 -24.87
C ASN A 413 9.57 14.07 -25.66
N LEU A 414 8.37 13.71 -25.19
CA LEU A 414 7.54 12.70 -25.86
C LEU A 414 7.26 13.07 -27.32
N LEU A 415 6.99 14.36 -27.59
CA LEU A 415 6.68 14.84 -28.94
C LEU A 415 7.89 14.90 -29.87
N ASP A 416 9.11 14.79 -29.33
CA ASP A 416 10.35 14.76 -30.12
C ASP A 416 10.67 13.34 -30.63
N GLN A 417 9.94 12.34 -30.15
CA GLN A 417 10.17 10.93 -30.49
C GLN A 417 9.58 10.57 -31.84
N THR A 418 10.23 9.65 -32.55
CA THR A 418 9.89 9.30 -33.94
C THR A 418 9.03 8.04 -34.08
N ILE A 419 8.48 7.51 -32.99
CA ILE A 419 7.65 6.30 -33.05
C ILE A 419 6.31 6.62 -33.73
N ASN A 420 5.97 5.83 -34.75
CA ASN A 420 4.72 5.92 -35.49
C ASN A 420 3.90 4.63 -35.40
N TYR A 421 2.67 4.67 -35.92
CA TYR A 421 1.75 3.54 -35.88
C TYR A 421 2.35 2.27 -36.51
N GLU A 422 2.99 2.39 -37.67
CA GLU A 422 3.61 1.29 -38.41
C GLU A 422 4.74 0.62 -37.61
N PHE A 423 5.53 1.38 -36.87
CA PHE A 423 6.52 0.84 -35.95
C PHE A 423 5.85 -0.02 -34.88
N LEU A 424 4.84 0.50 -34.17
CA LEU A 424 4.11 -0.27 -33.15
C LEU A 424 3.39 -1.49 -33.74
N LYS A 425 2.83 -1.38 -34.94
CA LYS A 425 2.16 -2.50 -35.62
C LYS A 425 3.13 -3.62 -35.99
N ASN A 426 4.36 -3.29 -36.39
CA ASN A 426 5.40 -4.30 -36.64
C ASN A 426 5.91 -4.88 -35.32
N LEU A 427 6.09 -4.02 -34.32
CA LEU A 427 6.58 -4.43 -33.00
C LEU A 427 5.59 -5.34 -32.27
N SER A 428 4.29 -5.17 -32.44
CA SER A 428 3.27 -6.02 -31.80
C SER A 428 3.37 -7.51 -32.17
N LYS A 429 4.10 -7.84 -33.24
CA LYS A 429 4.38 -9.23 -33.67
C LYS A 429 5.71 -9.77 -33.11
N ASN A 430 6.54 -8.92 -32.51
CA ASN A 430 7.83 -9.29 -31.95
C ASN A 430 7.65 -9.85 -30.51
N PRO A 431 8.20 -11.04 -30.19
CA PRO A 431 8.22 -11.56 -28.82
C PRO A 431 8.87 -10.62 -27.78
N GLU A 432 9.87 -9.82 -28.20
CA GLU A 432 10.65 -8.90 -27.35
C GLU A 432 10.08 -7.47 -27.34
N ALA A 433 8.83 -7.29 -27.80
CA ALA A 433 8.20 -5.98 -27.93
C ALA A 433 8.17 -5.19 -26.62
N ASN A 434 7.96 -5.88 -25.50
CA ASN A 434 7.85 -5.23 -24.20
C ASN A 434 9.21 -4.72 -23.72
N GLU A 435 10.27 -5.51 -23.89
CA GLU A 435 11.65 -5.17 -23.54
C GLU A 435 12.10 -3.94 -24.34
N ILE A 436 11.91 -3.97 -25.67
CA ILE A 436 12.27 -2.85 -26.55
C ILE A 436 11.55 -1.55 -26.15
N ILE A 437 10.24 -1.60 -25.92
CA ILE A 437 9.48 -0.40 -25.51
C ILE A 437 9.87 0.06 -24.11
N ASN A 438 10.12 -0.86 -23.18
CA ASN A 438 10.58 -0.49 -21.84
C ASN A 438 11.90 0.25 -21.88
N GLU A 439 12.89 -0.21 -22.65
CA GLU A 439 14.19 0.46 -22.80
C GLU A 439 14.06 1.83 -23.46
N LEU A 440 13.29 1.93 -24.55
CA LEU A 440 13.06 3.21 -25.23
C LEU A 440 12.41 4.23 -24.29
N VAL A 441 11.35 3.84 -23.58
CA VAL A 441 10.62 4.73 -22.67
C VAL A 441 11.45 5.05 -21.42
N ALA A 442 12.26 4.12 -20.92
CA ALA A 442 13.20 4.39 -19.82
C ALA A 442 14.16 5.52 -20.19
N ASN A 443 14.71 5.50 -21.41
CA ASN A 443 15.54 6.59 -21.92
C ASN A 443 14.77 7.91 -22.05
N TRP A 444 13.48 7.88 -22.43
CA TRP A 444 12.68 9.11 -22.53
C TRP A 444 12.44 9.77 -21.16
N PHE A 445 12.36 8.98 -20.10
CA PHE A 445 12.22 9.47 -18.73
C PHE A 445 13.55 9.73 -18.01
N ASP A 446 14.69 9.55 -18.68
CA ASP A 446 16.03 9.57 -18.08
C ASP A 446 16.14 8.64 -16.86
N ILE A 447 15.59 7.43 -16.97
CA ILE A 447 15.62 6.41 -15.90
C ILE A 447 16.97 5.70 -15.93
N ASP A 448 17.68 5.73 -14.80
CA ASP A 448 18.98 5.08 -14.68
C ASP A 448 18.89 3.60 -14.28
N GLU A 449 20.05 2.94 -14.17
CA GLU A 449 20.17 1.53 -13.76
C GLU A 449 19.55 1.28 -12.37
N THR A 450 19.71 2.22 -11.44
CA THR A 450 19.22 2.10 -10.06
C THR A 450 17.69 2.18 -10.04
N ASP A 451 17.13 3.13 -10.78
CA ASP A 451 15.69 3.29 -10.92
C ASP A 451 15.06 2.07 -11.62
N MET A 452 15.73 1.52 -12.65
CA MET A 452 15.28 0.29 -13.31
C MET A 452 15.33 -0.93 -12.38
N ILE A 453 16.31 -1.03 -11.47
CA ILE A 453 16.34 -2.07 -10.43
C ILE A 453 15.07 -1.98 -9.56
N LEU A 454 14.71 -0.78 -9.10
CA LEU A 454 13.51 -0.56 -8.27
C LEU A 454 12.23 -0.96 -9.01
N ILE A 455 12.09 -0.53 -10.27
CA ILE A 455 10.93 -0.83 -11.12
C ILE A 455 10.81 -2.35 -11.34
N ASN A 456 11.91 -3.00 -11.75
CA ASN A 456 11.89 -4.42 -12.06
C ASN A 456 11.59 -5.25 -10.82
N ASP A 457 12.28 -5.04 -9.70
CA ASP A 457 12.06 -5.84 -8.50
C ASP A 457 10.65 -5.65 -7.92
N THR A 458 10.12 -4.42 -7.96
CA THR A 458 8.74 -4.16 -7.51
C THR A 458 7.72 -4.94 -8.35
N ILE A 459 7.90 -5.01 -9.66
CA ILE A 459 6.96 -5.71 -10.56
C ILE A 459 7.19 -7.21 -10.58
N ASP A 460 8.44 -7.66 -10.67
CA ASP A 460 8.81 -9.06 -10.92
C ASP A 460 8.87 -9.87 -9.63
N VAL A 461 9.08 -9.22 -8.47
CA VAL A 461 9.17 -9.89 -7.16
C VAL A 461 7.99 -9.49 -6.27
N THR A 462 7.82 -8.20 -5.94
CA THR A 462 6.81 -7.76 -4.96
C THR A 462 5.38 -7.98 -5.46
N LEU A 463 5.07 -7.52 -6.67
CA LEU A 463 3.74 -7.68 -7.27
C LEU A 463 3.45 -9.14 -7.64
N ASP A 464 4.46 -9.88 -8.11
CA ASP A 464 4.32 -11.31 -8.38
C ASP A 464 4.01 -12.10 -7.11
N TYR A 465 4.74 -11.84 -6.01
CA TYR A 465 4.50 -12.46 -4.71
C TYR A 465 3.07 -12.20 -4.22
N PHE A 466 2.60 -10.95 -4.31
CA PHE A 466 1.24 -10.62 -3.89
C PHE A 466 0.17 -11.38 -4.70
N ARG A 467 0.38 -11.55 -6.00
CA ARG A 467 -0.57 -12.23 -6.90
C ARG A 467 -0.52 -13.75 -6.81
N ARG A 468 0.68 -14.32 -6.81
CA ARG A 468 0.93 -15.77 -6.91
C ARG A 468 1.13 -16.44 -5.56
N LYS A 469 1.32 -15.67 -4.48
CA LYS A 469 1.46 -16.17 -3.11
C LYS A 469 2.64 -17.14 -2.99
N ASP A 470 2.41 -18.30 -2.40
CA ASP A 470 3.33 -19.43 -2.28
C ASP A 470 3.84 -20.00 -3.62
N LYS A 471 3.15 -19.68 -4.74
CA LYS A 471 3.56 -20.10 -6.09
C LYS A 471 4.46 -19.09 -6.80
N SER A 472 4.88 -18.03 -6.12
CA SER A 472 5.81 -17.04 -6.65
C SER A 472 7.25 -17.53 -6.57
N ALA A 473 8.09 -17.11 -7.50
CA ALA A 473 9.54 -17.32 -7.39
C ALA A 473 10.14 -16.60 -6.17
N ALA A 474 9.47 -15.57 -5.66
CA ALA A 474 9.91 -14.75 -4.52
C ALA A 474 10.13 -15.55 -3.22
N VAL A 475 9.38 -16.65 -3.02
CA VAL A 475 9.49 -17.51 -1.82
C VAL A 475 10.43 -18.70 -2.01
N THR A 476 10.98 -18.88 -3.22
CA THR A 476 11.92 -19.97 -3.49
C THR A 476 13.27 -19.68 -2.83
N PRO A 477 14.04 -20.72 -2.43
CA PRO A 477 15.40 -20.56 -1.94
C PRO A 477 16.27 -19.77 -2.92
N VAL A 478 17.20 -18.98 -2.38
CA VAL A 478 18.17 -18.25 -3.21
C VAL A 478 19.21 -19.21 -3.77
N ASN A 479 19.82 -18.81 -4.89
CA ASN A 479 20.97 -19.47 -5.47
C ASN A 479 22.16 -18.50 -5.46
N GLU A 480 23.32 -19.01 -5.88
CA GLU A 480 24.58 -18.25 -5.96
C GLU A 480 24.41 -16.94 -6.73
N MET A 481 23.86 -17.00 -7.95
CA MET A 481 23.63 -15.84 -8.82
C MET A 481 22.82 -14.71 -8.15
N VAL A 482 21.77 -15.04 -7.39
CA VAL A 482 20.96 -14.04 -6.68
C VAL A 482 21.78 -13.35 -5.57
N LEU A 483 22.59 -14.12 -4.84
CA LEU A 483 23.46 -13.57 -3.79
C LEU A 483 24.62 -12.75 -4.37
N GLU A 484 25.18 -13.17 -5.50
CA GLU A 484 26.20 -12.41 -6.25
C GLU A 484 25.64 -11.07 -6.71
N ASP A 485 24.49 -11.08 -7.40
CA ASP A 485 23.78 -9.88 -7.86
C ASP A 485 23.49 -8.91 -6.70
N TYR A 486 23.02 -9.43 -5.57
CA TYR A 486 22.80 -8.65 -4.36
C TYR A 486 24.11 -8.06 -3.83
N SER A 487 25.14 -8.89 -3.68
CA SER A 487 26.44 -8.52 -3.12
C SER A 487 27.12 -7.43 -3.96
N ASP A 488 27.03 -7.54 -5.28
CA ASP A 488 27.59 -6.57 -6.22
C ASP A 488 26.92 -5.22 -6.10
N ILE A 489 25.59 -5.17 -6.09
CA ILE A 489 24.87 -3.90 -5.92
C ILE A 489 25.17 -3.29 -4.54
N PHE A 490 25.17 -4.09 -3.48
CA PHE A 490 25.48 -3.64 -2.13
C PHE A 490 26.89 -3.01 -2.06
N CYS A 491 27.91 -3.73 -2.54
CA CYS A 491 29.29 -3.25 -2.55
C CYS A 491 29.47 -2.05 -3.49
N LYS A 492 28.82 -2.02 -4.66
CA LYS A 492 28.85 -0.90 -5.61
C LYS A 492 28.33 0.38 -4.97
N VAL A 493 27.25 0.33 -4.20
CA VAL A 493 26.71 1.50 -3.48
C VAL A 493 27.67 1.94 -2.38
N LEU A 494 28.13 1.02 -1.53
CA LEU A 494 29.06 1.36 -0.45
C LEU A 494 30.37 1.94 -0.98
N ASN A 495 30.91 1.40 -2.07
CA ASN A 495 32.12 1.90 -2.71
C ASN A 495 31.93 3.31 -3.28
N LYS A 496 30.77 3.63 -3.86
CA LYS A 496 30.50 5.01 -4.30
C LYS A 496 30.50 6.01 -3.14
N SER A 497 30.07 5.60 -1.94
CA SER A 497 29.94 6.48 -0.77
C SER A 497 31.19 6.55 0.11
N PHE A 498 31.92 5.44 0.26
CA PHE A 498 32.98 5.28 1.27
C PHE A 498 34.35 4.92 0.69
N SER A 499 34.47 4.60 -0.60
CA SER A 499 35.77 4.25 -1.15
C SER A 499 36.74 5.43 -1.08
N SER A 500 38.00 5.11 -0.84
CA SER A 500 39.12 6.02 -1.06
C SER A 500 40.01 5.42 -2.15
N GLN A 501 40.98 6.17 -2.66
CA GLN A 501 41.96 5.69 -3.66
C GLN A 501 42.79 4.45 -3.23
N LYS A 502 42.55 3.89 -2.05
CA LYS A 502 43.28 2.75 -1.50
C LYS A 502 42.40 1.65 -0.94
N LYS A 503 41.10 1.87 -0.70
CA LYS A 503 40.25 0.89 -0.01
C LYS A 503 38.88 0.74 -0.66
N VAL A 504 38.47 -0.50 -0.83
CA VAL A 504 37.20 -0.90 -1.46
C VAL A 504 36.53 -2.03 -0.67
N PHE A 505 35.21 -2.04 -0.65
CA PHE A 505 34.39 -3.14 -0.17
C PHE A 505 34.33 -4.25 -1.22
N VAL A 506 34.66 -5.46 -0.79
CA VAL A 506 34.55 -6.69 -1.58
C VAL A 506 33.58 -7.65 -0.89
N GLY A 507 32.69 -8.22 -1.70
CA GLY A 507 31.67 -9.17 -1.27
C GLY A 507 32.21 -10.59 -1.09
N THR A 508 31.62 -11.33 -0.15
CA THR A 508 31.79 -12.78 0.02
C THR A 508 30.43 -13.36 0.34
N ILE A 509 29.97 -14.31 -0.47
CA ILE A 509 28.66 -14.95 -0.29
C ILE A 509 28.84 -16.32 0.36
N PHE A 510 27.90 -16.68 1.23
CA PHE A 510 27.80 -17.99 1.87
C PHE A 510 26.43 -18.60 1.59
N LEU A 511 26.42 -19.77 0.96
CA LEU A 511 25.19 -20.49 0.57
C LEU A 511 25.07 -21.78 1.38
N GLU A 512 24.35 -21.72 2.50
CA GLU A 512 24.21 -22.85 3.42
C GLU A 512 22.84 -23.54 3.27
N GLU A 513 22.76 -24.83 3.61
CA GLU A 513 21.48 -25.54 3.74
C GLU A 513 20.76 -25.17 5.06
N SER A 514 20.44 -23.88 5.22
CA SER A 514 19.79 -23.28 6.39
C SER A 514 18.59 -22.39 5.98
N SER A 515 17.78 -22.01 6.96
CA SER A 515 16.67 -21.05 6.80
C SER A 515 17.15 -19.61 6.62
N LEU A 516 18.43 -19.33 6.91
CA LEU A 516 19.09 -18.03 6.69
C LEU A 516 20.26 -18.18 5.71
N GLN A 517 20.65 -17.06 5.09
CA GLN A 517 21.83 -16.93 4.24
C GLN A 517 22.67 -15.73 4.67
N VAL A 518 23.94 -15.69 4.24
CA VAL A 518 24.88 -14.64 4.65
C VAL A 518 25.61 -14.03 3.45
N VAL A 519 25.64 -12.70 3.41
CA VAL A 519 26.55 -11.93 2.56
C VAL A 519 27.45 -11.09 3.45
N LEU A 520 28.76 -11.19 3.24
CA LEU A 520 29.76 -10.36 3.90
C LEU A 520 30.27 -9.30 2.92
N ALA A 521 30.42 -8.07 3.40
CA ALA A 521 31.21 -7.05 2.71
C ALA A 521 32.41 -6.69 3.58
N ARG A 522 33.62 -6.84 3.04
CA ARG A 522 34.87 -6.54 3.73
C ARG A 522 35.58 -5.38 3.06
N LEU A 523 35.98 -4.37 3.83
CA LEU A 523 36.84 -3.29 3.37
C LEU A 523 38.29 -3.79 3.28
N VAL A 524 38.82 -3.86 2.06
CA VAL A 524 40.18 -4.33 1.75
C VAL A 524 40.97 -3.25 1.01
N ASP A 525 42.29 -3.40 0.92
CA ASP A 525 43.12 -2.50 0.11
C ASP A 525 42.92 -2.81 -1.39
N GLU A 526 42.80 -1.79 -2.24
CA GLU A 526 42.45 -1.93 -3.68
C GLU A 526 43.45 -2.79 -4.48
N SER A 527 44.70 -2.90 -4.01
CA SER A 527 45.72 -3.78 -4.58
C SER A 527 45.52 -5.27 -4.28
N GLU A 528 44.69 -5.61 -3.29
CA GLU A 528 44.26 -6.99 -3.04
C GLU A 528 43.09 -7.30 -3.99
N GLU A 529 43.29 -8.26 -4.90
CA GLU A 529 42.36 -8.64 -5.98
C GLU A 529 40.88 -8.43 -5.64
N ALA A 530 40.26 -7.45 -6.31
CA ALA A 530 38.85 -7.12 -6.24
C ALA A 530 37.99 -8.18 -6.94
N VAL A 531 38.02 -9.41 -6.44
CA VAL A 531 37.20 -10.52 -6.90
C VAL A 531 36.27 -10.91 -5.75
N ILE A 532 34.97 -10.97 -6.03
CA ILE A 532 33.99 -11.57 -5.11
C ILE A 532 34.51 -12.96 -4.76
N LYS A 533 34.80 -13.20 -3.47
CA LYS A 533 35.24 -14.51 -3.03
C LYS A 533 33.99 -15.35 -2.76
N THR A 534 33.68 -16.29 -3.64
CA THR A 534 32.60 -17.25 -3.38
C THR A 534 33.08 -18.27 -2.36
N HIS A 535 32.42 -18.39 -1.21
CA HIS A 535 32.65 -19.47 -0.25
C HIS A 535 31.35 -20.26 -0.09
N VAL A 536 31.32 -21.42 -0.76
CA VAL A 536 30.05 -22.15 -0.93
C VAL A 536 29.64 -22.86 0.37
N GLN A 537 30.57 -23.25 1.26
CA GLN A 537 30.25 -23.94 2.52
C GLN A 537 31.31 -23.68 3.60
N GLU A 538 30.88 -23.31 4.81
CA GLU A 538 31.74 -23.08 5.98
C GLU A 538 31.34 -24.03 7.12
N HIS A 539 32.29 -24.81 7.65
CA HIS A 539 32.01 -25.78 8.70
C HIS A 539 31.44 -25.11 9.97
N GLY A 540 30.24 -25.53 10.37
CA GLY A 540 29.56 -25.05 11.58
C GLY A 540 28.71 -23.79 11.40
N LEU A 541 28.74 -23.14 10.24
CA LEU A 541 27.92 -21.96 9.97
C LEU A 541 26.42 -22.28 10.00
N LYS A 542 26.00 -23.40 9.40
CA LYS A 542 24.61 -23.88 9.45
C LYS A 542 24.05 -23.95 10.87
N ASP A 543 24.77 -24.57 11.82
CA ASP A 543 24.31 -24.69 13.21
C ASP A 543 24.15 -23.32 13.90
N VAL A 544 24.98 -22.35 13.53
CA VAL A 544 24.87 -20.97 14.02
C VAL A 544 23.64 -20.29 13.42
N LEU A 545 23.42 -20.45 12.11
CA LEU A 545 22.27 -19.86 11.42
C LEU A 545 20.93 -20.43 11.93
N ASP A 546 20.85 -21.73 12.16
CA ASP A 546 19.64 -22.38 12.68
C ASP A 546 19.33 -21.94 14.12
N LYS A 547 20.36 -21.65 14.93
CA LYS A 547 20.18 -21.04 16.26
C LYS A 547 19.76 -19.57 16.16
N LEU A 548 20.33 -18.82 15.21
CA LEU A 548 19.99 -17.42 14.99
C LEU A 548 18.54 -17.26 14.51
N ASP A 549 18.03 -18.08 13.60
CA ASP A 549 16.65 -17.97 13.09
C ASP A 549 15.62 -18.05 14.22
N LYS A 550 15.85 -18.92 15.22
CA LYS A 550 14.99 -19.03 16.42
C LYS A 550 15.01 -17.78 17.29
N ILE A 551 16.12 -17.03 17.30
CA ILE A 551 16.26 -15.79 18.08
C ILE A 551 15.69 -14.59 17.31
N LEU A 552 15.78 -14.63 15.98
CA LEU A 552 15.31 -13.56 15.09
C LEU A 552 13.79 -13.55 14.91
N ILE A 553 13.10 -14.58 15.37
CA ILE A 553 11.64 -14.64 15.44
C ILE A 553 11.20 -14.43 16.89
N GLU A 554 10.48 -13.34 17.12
CA GLU A 554 9.93 -13.00 18.42
C GLU A 554 8.39 -13.15 18.39
N GLU A 555 7.85 -14.05 19.21
CA GLU A 555 6.42 -14.13 19.46
C GLU A 555 5.99 -12.97 20.38
N ARG A 556 5.14 -12.08 19.89
CA ARG A 556 4.57 -10.97 20.67
C ARG A 556 3.19 -11.29 21.23
N SER A 557 2.44 -12.12 20.52
CA SER A 557 1.18 -12.70 20.96
C SER A 557 0.94 -14.01 20.21
N SER A 558 -0.12 -14.75 20.59
CA SER A 558 -0.51 -16.03 19.96
C SER A 558 -0.65 -15.98 18.43
N SER A 559 -0.82 -14.78 17.87
CA SER A 559 -1.07 -14.58 16.44
C SER A 559 -0.17 -13.52 15.80
N ILE A 560 0.78 -12.92 16.54
CA ILE A 560 1.66 -11.86 16.04
C ILE A 560 3.12 -12.23 16.31
N TYR A 561 3.88 -12.31 15.23
CA TYR A 561 5.30 -12.64 15.22
C TYR A 561 6.07 -11.50 14.57
N ILE A 562 7.21 -11.14 15.15
CA ILE A 562 8.14 -10.17 14.57
C ILE A 562 9.35 -10.94 14.07
N ARG A 563 9.64 -10.84 12.76
CA ARG A 563 10.86 -11.35 12.18
C ARG A 563 11.85 -10.21 11.99
N ARG A 564 13.09 -10.41 12.44
CA ARG A 564 14.18 -9.44 12.31
C ARG A 564 15.22 -9.92 11.30
N ASN A 565 15.78 -8.99 10.55
CA ASN A 565 17.02 -9.22 9.80
C ASN A 565 18.20 -8.80 10.67
N LEU A 566 19.35 -9.47 10.51
CA LEU A 566 20.54 -9.15 11.28
C LEU A 566 21.60 -8.52 10.37
N ARG A 567 22.03 -7.32 10.74
CA ARG A 567 23.23 -6.67 10.22
C ARG A 567 24.24 -6.58 11.35
N ARG A 568 25.45 -7.10 11.14
CA ARG A 568 26.53 -7.10 12.13
C ARG A 568 27.74 -6.34 11.61
N TYR A 569 28.25 -5.43 12.42
CA TYR A 569 29.50 -4.71 12.19
C TYR A 569 30.61 -5.32 13.04
N SER A 570 31.73 -5.70 12.42
CA SER A 570 32.87 -6.28 13.11
C SER A 570 34.18 -5.85 12.44
N GLY A 571 34.83 -4.83 13.00
CA GLY A 571 36.04 -4.23 12.42
C GLY A 571 35.77 -3.72 11.01
N HIS A 572 36.48 -4.27 10.02
CA HIS A 572 36.33 -3.92 8.60
C HIS A 572 35.32 -4.80 7.84
N THR A 573 34.49 -5.58 8.55
CA THR A 573 33.52 -6.50 7.94
C THR A 573 32.09 -6.15 8.35
N ILE A 574 31.20 -6.17 7.37
CA ILE A 574 29.75 -6.03 7.52
C ILE A 574 29.13 -7.37 7.14
N SER A 575 28.31 -7.96 8.00
CA SER A 575 27.57 -9.19 7.73
C SER A 575 26.08 -8.89 7.60
N ILE A 576 25.49 -9.25 6.46
CA ILE A 576 24.04 -9.22 6.23
C ILE A 576 23.53 -10.65 6.31
N ILE A 577 22.59 -10.89 7.22
CA ILE A 577 21.99 -12.20 7.48
C ILE A 577 20.48 -12.08 7.35
N LYS A 578 19.90 -12.80 6.38
CA LYS A 578 18.47 -12.72 6.02
C LYS A 578 17.91 -14.11 5.67
N PRO A 579 16.58 -14.29 5.66
CA PRO A 579 15.99 -15.57 5.32
C PRO A 579 16.33 -16.05 3.91
N ASN A 580 16.38 -17.37 3.73
CA ASN A 580 16.66 -18.06 2.48
C ASN A 580 15.45 -18.03 1.53
N GLN A 581 15.07 -16.84 1.06
CA GLN A 581 14.07 -16.64 0.02
C GLN A 581 14.44 -15.45 -0.86
N ARG A 582 14.20 -15.57 -2.17
CA ARG A 582 14.60 -14.52 -3.15
C ARG A 582 14.13 -13.11 -2.81
N ARG A 583 12.93 -12.96 -2.22
CA ARG A 583 12.37 -11.64 -1.86
C ARG A 583 13.23 -10.81 -0.90
N TYR A 584 14.12 -11.43 -0.13
CA TYR A 584 14.98 -10.70 0.82
C TYR A 584 16.33 -10.29 0.22
N TRP A 585 16.67 -10.83 -0.96
CA TRP A 585 17.98 -10.73 -1.61
C TRP A 585 17.86 -10.14 -3.02
N THR A 586 16.88 -9.27 -3.24
CA THR A 586 16.72 -8.56 -4.52
C THR A 586 17.78 -7.46 -4.66
N LYS A 587 18.00 -6.96 -5.88
CA LYS A 587 18.93 -5.83 -6.12
C LYS A 587 18.45 -4.57 -5.41
N SER A 588 17.14 -4.33 -5.36
CA SER A 588 16.51 -3.25 -4.60
C SER A 588 16.66 -3.42 -3.09
N ALA A 589 16.65 -4.66 -2.57
CA ALA A 589 16.99 -4.91 -1.16
C ALA A 589 18.44 -4.54 -0.88
N ALA A 590 19.37 -4.86 -1.79
CA ALA A 590 20.78 -4.45 -1.66
C ALA A 590 20.95 -2.93 -1.61
N LEU A 591 20.23 -2.18 -2.46
CA LEU A 591 20.21 -0.71 -2.42
C LEU A 591 19.75 -0.19 -1.05
N ARG A 592 18.64 -0.73 -0.54
CA ARG A 592 18.09 -0.35 0.76
C ARG A 592 19.03 -0.69 1.91
N ASP A 593 19.60 -1.88 1.92
CA ASP A 593 20.53 -2.27 2.99
C ASP A 593 21.79 -1.41 2.97
N ALA A 594 22.26 -1.00 1.79
CA ALA A 594 23.40 -0.11 1.67
C ALA A 594 23.09 1.29 2.23
N ASP A 595 21.89 1.82 1.97
CA ASP A 595 21.45 3.10 2.54
C ASP A 595 21.33 3.04 4.06
N GLU A 596 20.72 1.98 4.59
CA GLU A 596 20.61 1.77 6.04
C GLU A 596 22.00 1.56 6.67
N THR A 597 22.91 0.85 5.98
CA THR A 597 24.30 0.68 6.41
C THR A 597 25.04 2.02 6.48
N TYR A 598 24.83 2.87 5.48
CA TYR A 598 25.37 4.23 5.48
C TYR A 598 24.84 5.03 6.67
N ALA A 599 23.53 4.97 6.94
CA ALA A 599 22.91 5.66 8.07
C ALA A 599 23.45 5.18 9.42
N ASP A 600 23.60 3.87 9.61
CA ASP A 600 24.17 3.29 10.84
C ASP A 600 25.60 3.79 11.09
N ILE A 601 26.46 3.76 10.07
CA ILE A 601 27.86 4.22 10.17
C ILE A 601 27.91 5.71 10.52
N MET A 602 27.08 6.53 9.87
CA MET A 602 27.03 7.97 10.13
C MET A 602 26.51 8.31 11.53
N SER A 603 25.55 7.54 12.05
CA SER A 603 25.06 7.71 13.42
C SER A 603 26.16 7.41 14.43
N LEU A 604 26.86 6.29 14.25
CA LEU A 604 27.96 5.89 15.13
C LEU A 604 29.12 6.90 15.13
N TRP A 605 29.36 7.60 14.02
CA TRP A 605 30.36 8.67 13.96
C TRP A 605 29.97 9.91 14.76
N ARG A 606 28.69 10.30 14.72
CA ARG A 606 28.19 11.46 15.48
C ARG A 606 28.24 11.26 16.99
N ASP A 607 28.09 10.02 17.45
CA ASP A 607 28.17 9.69 18.88
C ASP A 607 29.62 9.65 19.41
N LEU A 608 30.63 9.73 18.51
CA LEU A 608 32.05 9.76 18.85
C LEU A 608 32.64 11.19 18.87
N GLU A 609 31.90 12.19 18.39
CA GLU A 609 32.19 13.64 18.53
C GLU A 609 31.47 14.22 19.75
#